data_AF-A0A7Y7ZD27-F1
#
_entry.id   AF-A0A7Y7ZD27-F1
#
_cell.length_a   1.000
_cell.length_b   1.000
_cell.length_c   1.000
_cell.angle_alpha   90.00
_cell.angle_beta   90.00
_cell.angle_gamma   90.00
#
_symmetry.space_group_name_H-M   'P 1'
#
loop_
_entity.id
_entity.type
_entity.pdbx_description
1 polymer ?
#
loop_
_entity_poly.entity_id
_entity_poly.type
_entity_poly.pdbx_seq_one_letter_code
_entity_poly.pdbx_strand_id
1 'polypeptide(L)'
;MADYINKSIICQAYLHLDPAPEDLNDDELKEALQEFLGVRAEFFLYKEVGTDVELKEGSLKIYLTIAGSIYAGISQYPSFREGIDLFATDAKRMSEYAISESLFITKSRHDCILRTEARTGVCGTLKKIADEIDAIRRQNGEIDPSRLIEKMEKLKKVIFTFKDNVNSVEDKAWVFPQLKGYAEEQIPKRAKARPGEAVSQEIQEAFTKERRLLMRSMNLDG
;
A
#
# COMPACT_ATOMS: atom_id res chain seq x y z
N MET A 1 -18.13 -17.01 2.41
CA MET A 1 -17.82 -16.06 1.31
C MET A 1 -18.46 -14.69 1.58
N ALA A 2 -18.35 -14.13 2.80
CA ALA A 2 -19.38 -13.19 3.31
C ALA A 2 -18.93 -11.81 3.86
N ASP A 3 -17.64 -11.47 4.02
CA ASP A 3 -17.27 -10.16 4.66
C ASP A 3 -16.18 -9.35 3.94
N TYR A 4 -15.76 -9.74 2.73
CA TYR A 4 -14.64 -9.08 2.03
C TYR A 4 -15.03 -7.76 1.33
N ILE A 5 -16.31 -7.48 1.12
CA ILE A 5 -16.78 -6.31 0.35
C ILE A 5 -16.38 -4.99 1.03
N ASN A 6 -16.23 -4.97 2.36
CA ASN A 6 -15.89 -3.76 3.13
C ASN A 6 -14.43 -3.71 3.61
N LYS A 7 -13.59 -4.68 3.25
CA LYS A 7 -12.19 -4.75 3.71
C LYS A 7 -11.24 -4.33 2.58
N SER A 8 -10.19 -3.59 2.95
CA SER A 8 -9.16 -3.14 2.00
C SER A 8 -8.11 -4.22 1.83
N ILE A 9 -7.62 -4.47 0.61
CA ILE A 9 -6.53 -5.44 0.39
C ILE A 9 -5.24 -4.88 0.99
N ILE A 10 -4.76 -5.50 2.08
CA ILE A 10 -3.50 -5.16 2.75
C ILE A 10 -2.32 -5.64 1.90
N CYS A 11 -2.34 -6.91 1.50
CA CYS A 11 -1.35 -7.47 0.58
C CYS A 11 -1.90 -8.68 -0.16
N GLN A 12 -1.21 -9.06 -1.24
CA GLN A 12 -1.55 -10.22 -2.04
C GLN A 12 -0.27 -10.87 -2.57
N ALA A 13 -0.22 -12.19 -2.50
CA ALA A 13 0.76 -13.00 -3.20
C ALA A 13 0.10 -13.63 -4.43
N TYR A 14 0.84 -13.62 -5.55
CA TYR A 14 0.46 -14.33 -6.77
C TYR A 14 1.60 -15.24 -7.19
N LEU A 15 1.26 -16.49 -7.50
CA LEU A 15 2.18 -17.49 -8.05
C LEU A 15 1.54 -18.13 -9.29
N HIS A 16 2.35 -18.33 -10.32
CA HIS A 16 1.96 -19.04 -11.53
C HIS A 16 3.01 -20.10 -11.87
N LEU A 17 2.59 -21.35 -11.90
CA LEU A 17 3.42 -22.51 -12.22
C LEU A 17 2.96 -23.18 -13.51
N ASP A 18 3.93 -23.57 -14.33
CA ASP A 18 3.71 -24.33 -15.56
C ASP A 18 4.98 -25.16 -15.90
N PRO A 19 4.90 -26.50 -15.99
CA PRO A 19 3.70 -27.31 -15.75
C PRO A 19 3.26 -27.26 -14.28
N ALA A 20 1.96 -27.53 -14.04
CA ALA A 20 1.48 -27.77 -12.69
C ALA A 20 2.14 -29.05 -12.12
N PRO A 21 2.43 -29.11 -10.80
CA PRO A 21 2.97 -30.32 -10.19
C PRO A 21 2.07 -31.54 -10.42
N GLU A 22 2.69 -32.67 -10.74
CA GLU A 22 1.98 -33.96 -10.85
C GLU A 22 1.44 -34.38 -9.46
N ASP A 23 0.27 -35.02 -9.44
CA ASP A 23 -0.42 -35.50 -8.23
C ASP A 23 -0.80 -34.42 -7.19
N LEU A 24 -0.89 -33.15 -7.59
CA LEU A 24 -1.35 -32.08 -6.71
C LEU A 24 -2.86 -32.21 -6.46
N ASN A 25 -3.23 -32.29 -5.18
CA ASN A 25 -4.61 -32.16 -4.74
C ASN A 25 -4.90 -30.69 -4.41
N ASP A 26 -5.73 -30.03 -5.23
CA ASP A 26 -6.07 -28.61 -5.08
C ASP A 26 -6.77 -28.30 -3.75
N ASP A 27 -7.60 -29.21 -3.24
CA ASP A 27 -8.30 -29.01 -1.97
C ASP A 27 -7.31 -29.07 -0.79
N GLU A 28 -6.40 -30.04 -0.79
CA GLU A 28 -5.34 -30.16 0.24
C GLU A 28 -4.37 -28.97 0.19
N LEU A 29 -3.99 -28.54 -1.01
CA LEU A 29 -3.15 -27.35 -1.19
C LEU A 29 -3.84 -26.10 -0.65
N LYS A 30 -5.12 -25.92 -0.99
CA LYS A 30 -5.89 -24.77 -0.53
C LYS A 30 -6.04 -24.76 0.98
N GLU A 31 -6.33 -25.89 1.60
CA GLU A 31 -6.43 -26.02 3.06
C GLU A 31 -5.10 -25.70 3.75
N ALA A 32 -3.99 -26.28 3.28
CA ALA A 32 -2.66 -26.03 3.83
C ALA A 32 -2.24 -24.56 3.72
N LEU A 33 -2.51 -23.92 2.57
CA LEU A 33 -2.24 -22.51 2.37
C LEU A 33 -3.13 -21.62 3.22
N GLN A 34 -4.40 -21.98 3.41
CA GLN A 34 -5.33 -21.24 4.25
C GLN A 34 -4.92 -21.29 5.72
N GLU A 35 -4.51 -22.47 6.22
CA GLU A 35 -3.98 -22.63 7.58
C GLU A 35 -2.71 -21.79 7.78
N PHE A 36 -1.77 -21.89 6.84
CA PHE A 36 -0.55 -21.09 6.85
C PHE A 36 -0.86 -19.58 6.88
N LEU A 37 -1.73 -19.10 5.97
CA LEU A 37 -2.10 -17.69 5.90
C LEU A 37 -2.73 -17.21 7.20
N GLY A 38 -3.68 -17.97 7.75
CA GLY A 38 -4.41 -17.60 8.96
C GLY A 38 -3.46 -17.33 10.13
N VAL A 39 -2.54 -18.26 10.41
CA VAL A 39 -1.61 -18.13 11.54
C VAL A 39 -0.62 -16.99 11.33
N ARG A 40 -0.08 -16.84 10.11
CA ARG A 40 1.01 -15.88 9.86
C ARG A 40 0.50 -14.47 9.64
N ALA A 41 -0.65 -14.29 8.98
CA ALA A 41 -1.24 -12.98 8.79
C ALA A 41 -1.55 -12.32 10.13
N GLU A 42 -2.09 -13.06 11.10
CA GLU A 42 -2.31 -12.51 12.45
C GLU A 42 -1.03 -12.15 13.18
N PHE A 43 0.03 -12.94 13.02
CA PHE A 43 1.30 -12.71 13.69
C PHE A 43 1.99 -11.45 13.18
N PHE A 44 2.01 -11.23 11.86
CA PHE A 44 2.71 -10.10 11.26
C PHE A 44 1.87 -8.83 11.17
N LEU A 45 0.53 -8.93 11.13
CA LEU A 45 -0.35 -7.79 10.92
C LEU A 45 -1.10 -7.45 12.21
N TYR A 46 -2.21 -8.15 12.46
CA TYR A 46 -3.02 -8.04 13.67
C TYR A 46 -4.09 -9.13 13.69
N LYS A 47 -4.72 -9.33 14.85
CA LYS A 47 -5.75 -10.36 15.08
C LYS A 47 -6.98 -10.19 14.18
N GLU A 48 -7.58 -11.30 13.75
CA GLU A 48 -8.82 -11.31 12.96
C GLU A 48 -8.70 -10.63 11.57
N VAL A 49 -7.49 -10.54 11.02
CA VAL A 49 -7.29 -10.14 9.62
C VAL A 49 -7.87 -11.18 8.66
N GLY A 50 -8.54 -10.73 7.60
CA GLY A 50 -9.16 -11.62 6.63
C GLY A 50 -8.13 -12.25 5.69
N THR A 51 -8.28 -13.53 5.39
CA THR A 51 -7.39 -14.31 4.53
C THR A 51 -8.19 -15.14 3.53
N ASP A 52 -7.77 -15.15 2.26
CA ASP A 52 -8.44 -15.88 1.20
C ASP A 52 -7.41 -16.53 0.25
N VAL A 53 -7.70 -17.76 -0.17
CA VAL A 53 -6.88 -18.54 -1.11
C VAL A 53 -7.74 -18.94 -2.32
N GLU A 54 -7.31 -18.53 -3.51
CA GLU A 54 -7.94 -18.88 -4.78
C GLU A 54 -6.95 -19.63 -5.67
N LEU A 55 -7.38 -20.78 -6.19
CA LEU A 55 -6.67 -21.58 -7.19
C LEU A 55 -7.41 -21.50 -8.53
N LYS A 56 -6.69 -21.45 -9.65
CA LYS A 56 -7.28 -21.54 -11.00
C LYS A 56 -6.69 -22.69 -11.79
N GLU A 57 -7.55 -23.42 -12.50
CA GLU A 57 -7.24 -24.62 -13.29
C GLU A 57 -6.58 -24.31 -14.66
N GLY A 58 -5.99 -25.35 -15.27
CA GLY A 58 -5.34 -25.33 -16.59
C GLY A 58 -3.84 -25.05 -16.53
N SER A 59 -3.44 -24.09 -15.69
CA SER A 59 -2.07 -23.91 -15.18
C SER A 59 -2.19 -23.44 -13.72
N LEU A 60 -1.37 -23.97 -12.81
CA LEU A 60 -1.57 -23.69 -11.39
C LEU A 60 -1.30 -22.22 -11.10
N LYS A 61 -2.38 -21.47 -10.85
CA LYS A 61 -2.32 -20.08 -10.40
C LYS A 61 -2.87 -19.99 -9.01
N ILE A 62 -2.06 -19.44 -8.11
CA ILE A 62 -2.39 -19.29 -6.70
C ILE A 62 -2.48 -17.80 -6.39
N TYR A 63 -3.60 -17.38 -5.83
CA TYR A 63 -3.79 -16.05 -5.27
C TYR A 63 -4.01 -16.19 -3.77
N LEU A 64 -3.14 -15.56 -2.98
CA LEU A 64 -3.29 -15.51 -1.53
C LEU A 64 -3.51 -14.05 -1.14
N THR A 65 -4.70 -13.73 -0.68
CA THR A 65 -5.14 -12.35 -0.41
C THR A 65 -5.32 -12.14 1.09
N ILE A 66 -4.76 -11.05 1.60
CA ILE A 66 -4.98 -10.60 2.97
C ILE A 66 -5.71 -9.25 2.93
N ALA A 67 -6.88 -9.19 3.55
CA ALA A 67 -7.75 -8.03 3.54
C ALA A 67 -8.18 -7.63 4.96
N GLY A 68 -8.21 -6.33 5.22
CA GLY A 68 -8.45 -5.82 6.57
C GLY A 68 -8.53 -4.31 6.70
N SER A 69 -8.40 -3.86 7.94
CA SER A 69 -8.40 -2.46 8.36
C SER A 69 -6.98 -1.90 8.40
N ILE A 70 -6.79 -0.76 7.72
CA ILE A 70 -5.57 0.03 7.79
C ILE A 70 -5.43 0.66 9.18
N TYR A 71 -6.53 1.15 9.74
CA TYR A 71 -6.56 1.73 11.09
C TYR A 71 -6.03 0.73 12.12
N ALA A 72 -6.59 -0.49 12.16
CA ALA A 72 -6.18 -1.51 13.12
C ALA A 72 -4.68 -1.86 13.00
N GLY A 73 -4.14 -1.89 11.78
CA GLY A 73 -2.72 -2.11 11.54
C GLY A 73 -1.85 -0.97 12.08
N ILE A 74 -2.14 0.27 11.69
CA ILE A 74 -1.28 1.43 11.96
C ILE A 74 -1.41 1.93 13.40
N SER A 75 -2.59 1.81 14.03
CA SER A 75 -2.83 2.33 15.39
C SER A 75 -2.04 1.59 16.49
N GLN A 76 -1.39 0.49 16.15
CA GLN A 76 -0.51 -0.26 17.06
C GLN A 76 0.85 0.41 17.26
N TYR A 77 1.20 1.40 16.43
CA TYR A 77 2.51 2.04 16.46
C TYR A 77 2.45 3.46 17.05
N PRO A 78 3.56 3.96 17.64
CA PRO A 78 3.56 5.24 18.36
C PRO A 78 3.25 6.47 17.49
N SER A 79 3.63 6.44 16.22
CA SER A 79 3.38 7.54 15.29
C SER A 79 2.79 7.05 13.97
N PHE A 80 1.98 7.90 13.34
CA PHE A 80 1.36 7.59 12.06
C PHE A 80 2.40 7.24 10.98
N ARG A 81 3.49 8.00 10.91
CA ARG A 81 4.54 7.81 9.91
C ARG A 81 5.29 6.49 10.08
N GLU A 82 5.66 6.17 11.32
CA GLU A 82 6.33 4.92 11.66
C GLU A 82 5.41 3.72 11.43
N GLY A 83 4.13 3.84 11.82
CA GLY A 83 3.14 2.80 11.59
C GLY A 83 2.91 2.52 10.11
N ILE A 84 2.96 3.53 9.24
CA ILE A 84 2.93 3.33 7.78
C ILE A 84 4.13 2.48 7.30
N ASP A 85 5.35 2.79 7.76
CA ASP A 85 6.55 2.08 7.32
C ASP A 85 6.57 0.63 7.80
N LEU A 86 6.30 0.42 9.10
CA LEU A 86 6.32 -0.90 9.69
C LEU A 86 5.19 -1.77 9.13
N PHE A 87 3.97 -1.25 9.05
CA PHE A 87 2.85 -2.01 8.51
C PHE A 87 3.02 -2.36 7.03
N ALA A 88 3.54 -1.44 6.21
CA ALA A 88 3.86 -1.75 4.82
C ALA A 88 5.00 -2.79 4.67
N THR A 89 5.97 -2.76 5.59
CA THR A 89 7.05 -3.74 5.64
C THR A 89 6.54 -5.12 6.03
N ASP A 90 5.68 -5.21 7.03
CA ASP A 90 5.10 -6.48 7.48
C ASP A 90 4.13 -7.05 6.44
N ALA A 91 3.32 -6.21 5.78
CA ALA A 91 2.50 -6.61 4.64
C ALA A 91 3.34 -7.18 3.48
N LYS A 92 4.50 -6.57 3.19
CA LYS A 92 5.44 -7.07 2.18
C LYS A 92 6.01 -8.43 2.58
N ARG A 93 6.55 -8.55 3.79
CA ARG A 93 7.08 -9.81 4.32
C ARG A 93 6.04 -10.93 4.24
N MET A 94 4.81 -10.65 4.62
CA MET A 94 3.71 -11.62 4.52
C MET A 94 3.47 -12.12 3.11
N SER A 95 3.44 -11.22 2.11
CA SER A 95 3.28 -11.64 0.72
C SER A 95 4.48 -12.45 0.19
N GLU A 96 5.69 -12.13 0.63
CA GLU A 96 6.90 -12.89 0.27
C GLU A 96 6.89 -14.29 0.91
N TYR A 97 6.49 -14.39 2.18
CA TYR A 97 6.34 -15.69 2.85
C TYR A 97 5.24 -16.54 2.23
N ALA A 98 4.11 -15.95 1.84
CA ALA A 98 3.05 -16.67 1.12
C ALA A 98 3.54 -17.27 -0.20
N ILE A 99 4.38 -16.55 -0.96
CA ILE A 99 5.01 -17.09 -2.17
C ILE A 99 5.98 -18.23 -1.81
N SER A 100 6.83 -18.02 -0.81
CA SER A 100 7.81 -19.03 -0.39
C SER A 100 7.14 -20.32 0.06
N GLU A 101 6.08 -20.22 0.86
CA GLU A 101 5.33 -21.38 1.32
C GLU A 101 4.62 -22.09 0.18
N SER A 102 3.99 -21.33 -0.73
CA SER A 102 3.35 -21.89 -1.92
C SER A 102 4.33 -22.71 -2.76
N LEU A 103 5.54 -22.20 -2.98
CA LEU A 103 6.59 -22.94 -3.69
C LEU A 103 7.05 -24.19 -2.91
N PHE A 104 7.15 -24.10 -1.59
CA PHE A 104 7.55 -25.21 -0.74
C PHE A 104 6.54 -26.36 -0.78
N ILE A 105 5.25 -26.07 -0.57
CA ILE A 105 4.18 -27.07 -0.55
C ILE A 105 4.02 -27.72 -1.93
N THR A 106 4.05 -26.92 -3.00
CA THR A 106 3.98 -27.40 -4.39
C THR A 106 5.27 -28.06 -4.87
N LYS A 107 6.32 -28.11 -4.02
CA LYS A 107 7.66 -28.63 -4.34
C LYS A 107 8.24 -28.04 -5.63
N SER A 108 7.80 -26.84 -5.99
CA SER A 108 8.09 -26.24 -7.27
C SER A 108 9.36 -25.40 -7.19
N ARG A 109 10.30 -25.73 -8.07
CA ARG A 109 11.59 -25.05 -8.17
C ARG A 109 11.56 -24.07 -9.35
N HIS A 110 12.71 -23.43 -9.57
CA HIS A 110 12.83 -22.23 -10.39
C HIS A 110 12.48 -22.49 -11.87
N ASP A 111 12.57 -23.74 -12.29
CA ASP A 111 12.27 -24.26 -13.62
C ASP A 111 10.77 -24.27 -13.96
N CYS A 112 9.89 -24.38 -12.97
CA CYS A 112 8.43 -24.40 -13.19
C CYS A 112 7.75 -23.06 -12.91
N ILE A 113 8.49 -22.04 -12.46
CA ILE A 113 7.93 -20.73 -12.09
C ILE A 113 7.82 -19.84 -13.32
N LEU A 114 6.60 -19.59 -13.77
CA LEU A 114 6.34 -18.58 -14.80
C LEU A 114 6.34 -17.16 -14.22
N ARG A 115 5.75 -16.98 -13.04
CA ARG A 115 5.61 -15.65 -12.42
C ARG A 115 5.37 -15.73 -10.93
N THR A 116 5.99 -14.80 -10.20
CA THR A 116 5.69 -14.50 -8.80
C THR A 116 5.48 -13.00 -8.63
N GLU A 117 4.54 -12.61 -7.78
CA GLU A 117 4.35 -11.21 -7.38
C GLU A 117 3.98 -11.09 -5.90
N ALA A 118 4.76 -10.29 -5.18
CA ALA A 118 4.48 -9.86 -3.81
C ALA A 118 3.94 -8.42 -3.84
N ARG A 119 2.63 -8.25 -3.62
CA ARG A 119 1.94 -6.94 -3.70
C ARG A 119 1.56 -6.46 -2.32
N THR A 120 1.79 -5.16 -2.04
CA THR A 120 1.55 -4.51 -0.74
C THR A 120 0.26 -3.70 -0.66
N GLY A 121 -0.66 -3.88 -1.63
CA GLY A 121 -2.02 -3.33 -1.58
C GLY A 121 -2.13 -1.84 -1.21
N VAL A 122 -3.11 -1.53 -0.36
CA VAL A 122 -3.37 -0.17 0.14
C VAL A 122 -2.23 0.35 1.03
N CYS A 123 -1.57 -0.51 1.79
CA CYS A 123 -0.48 -0.14 2.71
C CYS A 123 0.75 0.37 1.95
N GLY A 124 1.13 -0.33 0.89
CA GLY A 124 2.20 0.10 0.00
C GLY A 124 1.88 1.41 -0.72
N THR A 125 0.60 1.63 -1.05
CA THR A 125 0.15 2.89 -1.64
C THR A 125 0.24 4.04 -0.63
N LEU A 126 -0.22 3.84 0.61
CA LEU A 126 -0.11 4.81 1.69
C LEU A 126 1.35 5.15 2.00
N LYS A 127 2.24 4.14 2.02
CA LYS A 127 3.68 4.36 2.17
C LYS A 127 4.24 5.25 1.06
N LYS A 128 3.90 4.99 -0.20
CA LYS A 128 4.33 5.84 -1.33
C LYS A 128 3.86 7.30 -1.16
N ILE A 129 2.63 7.49 -0.66
CA ILE A 129 2.10 8.83 -0.38
C ILE A 129 2.95 9.51 0.70
N ALA A 130 3.22 8.84 1.83
CA ALA A 130 4.03 9.39 2.91
C ALA A 130 5.48 9.68 2.47
N ASP A 131 6.11 8.77 1.72
CA ASP A 131 7.45 8.94 1.17
C ASP A 131 7.53 10.15 0.22
N GLU A 132 6.51 10.39 -0.60
CA GLU A 132 6.46 11.55 -1.50
C GLU A 132 6.24 12.86 -0.74
N ILE A 133 5.45 12.84 0.34
CA ILE A 133 5.31 13.99 1.26
C ILE A 133 6.68 14.36 1.86
N ASP A 134 7.42 13.36 2.34
CA ASP A 134 8.77 13.55 2.88
C ASP A 134 9.74 14.07 1.83
N ALA A 135 9.63 13.56 0.60
CA ALA A 135 10.44 14.02 -0.52
C ALA A 135 10.16 15.49 -0.87
N ILE A 136 8.89 15.90 -0.91
CA ILE A 136 8.51 17.30 -1.15
C ILE A 136 9.08 18.22 -0.06
N ARG A 137 9.00 17.81 1.22
CA ARG A 137 9.60 18.56 2.33
C ARG A 137 11.10 18.75 2.15
N ARG A 138 11.81 17.64 1.91
CA ARG A 138 13.27 17.61 1.79
C ARG A 138 13.77 18.42 0.59
N GLN A 139 13.12 18.30 -0.55
CA GLN A 139 13.55 18.93 -1.81
C GLN A 139 13.22 20.43 -1.91
N ASN A 140 12.49 20.99 -0.94
CA ASN A 140 12.13 22.40 -0.96
C ASN A 140 13.36 23.31 -0.75
N GLY A 141 13.70 24.10 -1.76
CA GLY A 141 14.93 24.90 -1.82
C GLY A 141 16.13 24.16 -2.41
N GLU A 142 15.98 22.86 -2.75
CA GLU A 142 17.00 22.09 -3.47
C GLU A 142 16.71 22.03 -4.98
N ILE A 143 15.43 21.98 -5.35
CA ILE A 143 14.97 21.90 -6.74
C ILE A 143 14.10 23.10 -7.12
N ASP A 144 13.88 23.26 -8.42
CA ASP A 144 12.95 24.25 -8.95
C ASP A 144 11.53 24.06 -8.37
N PRO A 145 10.89 25.12 -7.84
CA PRO A 145 9.55 25.02 -7.26
C PRO A 145 8.49 24.45 -8.20
N SER A 146 8.62 24.62 -9.51
CA SER A 146 7.68 24.05 -10.49
C SER A 146 7.69 22.53 -10.44
N ARG A 147 8.84 21.91 -10.14
CA ARG A 147 8.92 20.44 -9.95
C ARG A 147 8.21 19.98 -8.68
N LEU A 148 8.20 20.80 -7.62
CA LEU A 148 7.44 20.50 -6.40
C LEU A 148 5.93 20.59 -6.67
N ILE A 149 5.51 21.54 -7.50
CA ILE A 149 4.12 21.65 -7.96
C ILE A 149 3.70 20.39 -8.72
N GLU A 150 4.49 19.96 -9.71
CA GLU A 150 4.23 18.72 -10.45
C GLU A 150 4.17 17.47 -9.54
N LYS A 151 5.03 17.42 -8.52
CA LYS A 151 5.01 16.34 -7.52
C LYS A 151 3.72 16.34 -6.71
N MET A 152 3.25 17.51 -6.25
CA MET A 152 1.96 17.63 -5.56
C MET A 152 0.78 17.24 -6.46
N GLU A 153 0.81 17.61 -7.73
CA GLU A 153 -0.22 17.20 -8.71
C GLU A 153 -0.27 15.69 -8.92
N LYS A 154 0.90 15.04 -9.05
CA LYS A 154 1.01 13.59 -9.16
C LYS A 154 0.54 12.90 -7.88
N LEU A 155 0.98 13.40 -6.72
CA LEU A 155 0.61 12.88 -5.41
C LEU A 155 -0.91 12.91 -5.19
N LYS A 156 -1.58 14.00 -5.60
CA LYS A 156 -3.04 14.11 -5.59
C LYS A 156 -3.73 12.97 -6.35
N LYS A 157 -3.23 12.60 -7.54
CA LYS A 157 -3.78 11.47 -8.31
C LYS A 157 -3.62 10.15 -7.54
N VAL A 158 -2.46 9.94 -6.91
CA VAL A 158 -2.21 8.76 -6.08
C VAL A 158 -3.15 8.71 -4.87
N ILE A 159 -3.43 9.86 -4.24
CA ILE A 159 -4.37 9.95 -3.11
C ILE A 159 -5.80 9.61 -3.55
N PHE A 160 -6.25 10.03 -4.73
CA PHE A 160 -7.55 9.61 -5.25
C PHE A 160 -7.63 8.11 -5.46
N THR A 161 -6.64 7.51 -6.13
CA THR A 161 -6.57 6.05 -6.28
C THR A 161 -6.53 5.34 -4.93
N PHE A 162 -5.82 5.89 -3.95
CA PHE A 162 -5.81 5.35 -2.59
C PHE A 162 -7.20 5.42 -1.96
N LYS A 163 -7.91 6.55 -2.05
CA LYS A 163 -9.28 6.74 -1.54
C LYS A 163 -10.28 5.76 -2.15
N ASP A 164 -10.13 5.43 -3.42
CA ASP A 164 -10.98 4.48 -4.12
C ASP A 164 -10.72 3.03 -3.69
N ASN A 165 -9.49 2.70 -3.31
CA ASN A 165 -9.07 1.35 -2.90
C ASN A 165 -9.25 1.07 -1.40
N VAL A 166 -9.44 2.10 -0.58
CA VAL A 166 -9.85 1.91 0.82
C VAL A 166 -11.36 1.63 0.82
N ASN A 167 -11.77 0.46 1.33
CA ASN A 167 -13.17 0.03 1.26
C ASN A 167 -13.96 0.38 2.52
N SER A 168 -13.32 0.35 3.69
CA SER A 168 -13.97 0.63 4.98
C SER A 168 -14.20 2.13 5.20
N VAL A 169 -15.39 2.48 5.71
CA VAL A 169 -15.75 3.85 6.09
C VAL A 169 -14.94 4.29 7.32
N GLU A 170 -14.71 3.36 8.25
CA GLU A 170 -13.91 3.58 9.46
C GLU A 170 -12.45 3.87 9.13
N ASP A 171 -11.85 3.08 8.22
CA ASP A 171 -10.51 3.35 7.71
C ASP A 171 -10.44 4.72 7.03
N LYS A 172 -11.45 5.07 6.22
CA LYS A 172 -11.51 6.41 5.60
C LYS A 172 -11.55 7.51 6.66
N ALA A 173 -12.45 7.38 7.63
CA ALA A 173 -12.66 8.34 8.71
C ALA A 173 -11.40 8.54 9.56
N TRP A 174 -10.56 7.51 9.72
CA TRP A 174 -9.34 7.60 10.51
C TRP A 174 -8.10 8.00 9.70
N VAL A 175 -7.84 7.33 8.57
CA VAL A 175 -6.57 7.47 7.82
C VAL A 175 -6.47 8.84 7.17
N PHE A 176 -7.54 9.37 6.58
CA PHE A 176 -7.48 10.61 5.80
C PHE A 176 -7.22 11.86 6.66
N PRO A 177 -7.86 12.03 7.83
CA PRO A 177 -7.48 13.11 8.76
C PRO A 177 -6.03 13.03 9.22
N GLN A 178 -5.53 11.82 9.53
CA GLN A 178 -4.12 11.62 9.93
C GLN A 178 -3.17 11.97 8.79
N LEU A 179 -3.47 11.51 7.57
CA LEU A 179 -2.69 11.81 6.38
C LEU A 179 -2.66 13.31 6.07
N LYS A 180 -3.80 13.99 6.21
CA LYS A 180 -3.90 15.43 6.04
C LYS A 180 -3.09 16.18 7.10
N GLY A 181 -3.22 15.80 8.38
CA GLY A 181 -2.42 16.37 9.46
C GLY A 181 -0.92 16.22 9.20
N TYR A 182 -0.50 15.03 8.78
CA TYR A 182 0.88 14.75 8.38
C TYR A 182 1.32 15.65 7.22
N ALA A 183 0.53 15.71 6.14
CA ALA A 183 0.85 16.56 4.99
C ALA A 183 0.90 18.06 5.35
N GLU A 184 0.02 18.52 6.23
CA GLU A 184 -0.02 19.92 6.69
C GLU A 184 1.24 20.31 7.45
N GLU A 185 1.77 19.40 8.27
CA GLU A 185 3.02 19.57 9.02
C GLU A 185 4.24 19.51 8.09
N GLN A 186 4.31 18.52 7.20
CA GLN A 186 5.49 18.25 6.40
C GLN A 186 5.62 19.16 5.17
N ILE A 187 4.51 19.44 4.46
CA ILE A 187 4.55 20.17 3.20
C ILE A 187 4.70 21.67 3.48
N PRO A 188 5.77 22.30 2.96
CA PRO A 188 6.08 23.69 3.26
C PRO A 188 4.96 24.62 2.81
N LYS A 189 4.70 25.68 3.58
CA LYS A 189 3.63 26.66 3.29
C LYS A 189 3.97 27.55 2.09
N ARG A 190 5.26 27.71 1.80
CA ARG A 190 5.80 28.52 0.70
C ARG A 190 6.96 27.79 0.03
N ALA A 191 7.14 28.05 -1.25
CA ALA A 191 8.30 27.54 -1.98
C ALA A 191 9.54 28.28 -1.53
N LYS A 192 10.66 27.57 -1.47
CA LYS A 192 11.98 28.17 -1.29
C LYS A 192 12.72 28.12 -2.62
N ALA A 193 13.41 29.21 -2.95
CA ALA A 193 14.33 29.22 -4.08
C ALA A 193 15.56 28.38 -3.77
N ARG A 194 16.23 27.93 -4.83
CA ARG A 194 17.61 27.44 -4.72
C ARG A 194 18.54 28.57 -4.31
N PRO A 195 19.71 28.27 -3.70
CA PRO A 195 20.71 29.28 -3.38
C PRO A 195 21.05 30.13 -4.62
N GLY A 196 20.94 31.45 -4.49
CA GLY A 196 21.24 32.39 -5.59
C GLY A 196 20.09 32.65 -6.57
N GLU A 197 18.93 32.03 -6.36
CA GLU A 197 17.73 32.24 -7.18
C GLU A 197 16.62 32.96 -6.39
N ALA A 198 15.61 33.46 -7.11
CA ALA A 198 14.40 34.02 -6.52
C ALA A 198 13.17 33.25 -7.03
N VAL A 199 12.17 33.05 -6.16
CA VAL A 199 10.87 32.52 -6.56
C VAL A 199 10.02 33.68 -7.05
N SER A 200 9.52 33.61 -8.29
CA SER A 200 8.58 34.62 -8.80
C SER A 200 7.26 34.58 -8.04
N GLN A 201 6.53 35.69 -8.03
CA GLN A 201 5.22 35.75 -7.40
C GLN A 201 4.24 34.73 -8.02
N GLU A 202 4.25 34.58 -9.34
CA GLU A 202 3.41 33.62 -10.07
C GLU A 202 3.66 32.17 -9.62
N ILE A 203 4.94 31.77 -9.51
CA ILE A 203 5.31 30.44 -9.02
C ILE A 203 4.89 30.26 -7.57
N GLN A 204 5.05 31.28 -6.74
CA GLN A 204 4.65 31.22 -5.34
C GLN A 204 3.12 31.06 -5.19
N GLU A 205 2.33 31.74 -6.01
CA GLU A 205 0.87 31.62 -6.05
C GLU A 205 0.44 30.23 -6.55
N ALA A 206 1.06 29.72 -7.62
CA ALA A 206 0.82 28.39 -8.14
C ALA A 206 1.13 27.30 -7.10
N PHE A 207 2.26 27.44 -6.39
CA PHE A 207 2.64 26.54 -5.31
C PHE A 207 1.61 26.52 -4.18
N THR A 208 1.18 27.69 -3.71
CA THR A 208 0.19 27.79 -2.64
C THR A 208 -1.18 27.26 -3.07
N LYS A 209 -1.56 27.48 -4.33
CA LYS A 209 -2.78 26.92 -4.93
C LYS A 209 -2.72 25.39 -4.95
N GLU A 210 -1.64 24.81 -5.46
CA GLU A 210 -1.54 23.35 -5.58
C GLU A 210 -1.45 22.68 -4.22
N ARG A 211 -0.73 23.26 -3.25
CA ARG A 211 -0.75 22.79 -1.85
C ARG A 211 -2.18 22.73 -1.31
N ARG A 212 -3.00 23.75 -1.57
CA ARG A 212 -4.40 23.77 -1.12
C ARG A 212 -5.23 22.67 -1.78
N LEU A 213 -5.02 22.43 -3.08
CA LEU A 213 -5.72 21.36 -3.80
C LEU A 213 -5.31 19.98 -3.30
N LEU A 214 -4.03 19.78 -3.00
CA LEU A 214 -3.54 18.55 -2.38
C LEU A 214 -4.20 18.30 -1.03
N MET A 215 -4.26 19.30 -0.14
CA MET A 215 -4.95 19.14 1.16
C MET A 215 -6.44 18.81 1.01
N ARG A 216 -7.11 19.39 0.00
CA ARG A 216 -8.51 19.09 -0.30
C ARG A 216 -8.71 17.66 -0.81
N SER A 217 -7.75 17.10 -1.54
CA SER A 217 -7.83 15.71 -2.01
C SER A 217 -7.85 14.67 -0.88
N MET A 218 -7.39 15.07 0.31
CA MET A 218 -7.41 14.24 1.51
C MET A 218 -8.70 14.43 2.34
N ASN A 219 -9.63 15.29 1.93
CA ASN A 219 -10.93 15.38 2.58
C ASN A 219 -11.83 14.21 2.14
N LEU A 220 -12.66 13.74 3.07
CA LEU A 220 -13.68 12.74 2.77
C LEU A 220 -14.84 13.34 1.99
N ASP A 221 -15.24 14.56 2.37
CA ASP A 221 -16.22 15.37 1.66
C ASP A 221 -15.57 16.03 0.44
N GLY A 222 -15.93 15.54 -0.75
CA GLY A 222 -15.60 16.11 -2.05
C GLY A 222 -16.84 16.13 -2.91
#